data_AF-A0A397TZX6-F1
#
_entry.id   AF-A0A397TZX6-F1
#
_cell.length_a   1.000
_cell.length_b   1.000
_cell.length_c   1.000
_cell.angle_alpha   90.00
_cell.angle_beta   90.00
_cell.angle_gamma   90.00
#
_symmetry.space_group_name_H-M   'P 1'
#
loop_
_entity.id
_entity.type
_entity.pdbx_description
1 polymer ?
#
loop_
_entity_poly.entity_id
_entity_poly.type
_entity_poly.pdbx_seq_one_letter_code
_entity_poly.pdbx_strand_id
1 'polypeptide(L)'
;MTSKEEWDFVHSLKFDEQLEYEEAYFIKMNYISMLKKYEYVTEIQEARSELENKFRLSNNANILLSHADELYTQCRFKECLEVTTRLLELDMYNQACLPIHIVCLHELREKNKLFLFAHELVEHSPDKAITWFSVGCYNFLIDQNDEARSYF
;
A
#
# COMPACT_ATOMS: atom_id res chain seq x y z
N MET A 1 -9.27 9.02 -14.27
CA MET A 1 -8.00 9.75 -14.32
C MET A 1 -6.92 8.77 -14.72
N THR A 2 -6.25 9.03 -15.83
CA THR A 2 -5.11 8.23 -16.31
C THR A 2 -3.84 8.61 -15.54
N SER A 3 -2.80 7.75 -15.59
CA SER A 3 -1.50 8.05 -14.97
C SER A 3 -0.99 9.42 -15.45
N LYS A 4 -1.00 9.65 -16.77
CA LYS A 4 -0.56 10.91 -17.36
C LYS A 4 -1.36 12.12 -16.86
N GLU A 5 -2.68 12.01 -16.75
CA GLU A 5 -3.53 13.09 -16.22
C GLU A 5 -3.20 13.43 -14.76
N GLU A 6 -2.92 12.42 -13.92
CA GLU A 6 -2.52 12.64 -12.53
C GLU A 6 -1.18 13.40 -12.44
N TRP A 7 -0.21 13.03 -13.28
CA TRP A 7 1.09 13.67 -13.37
C TRP A 7 1.04 15.10 -13.92
N ASP A 8 0.29 15.31 -15.00
CA ASP A 8 0.07 16.63 -15.60
C ASP A 8 -0.62 17.55 -14.58
N PHE A 9 -1.59 17.03 -13.82
CA PHE A 9 -2.26 17.77 -12.77
C PHE A 9 -1.29 18.22 -11.69
N VAL A 10 -0.48 17.31 -11.12
CA VAL A 10 0.50 17.66 -10.07
C VAL A 10 1.51 18.70 -10.58
N HIS A 11 1.95 18.61 -11.83
CA HIS A 11 2.86 19.59 -12.42
C HIS A 11 2.22 20.95 -12.70
N SER A 12 0.90 21.00 -12.88
CA SER A 12 0.16 22.26 -13.08
C SER A 12 -0.04 23.06 -11.79
N LEU A 13 0.15 22.43 -10.62
CA LEU A 13 -0.04 23.08 -9.33
C LEU A 13 1.08 24.07 -9.05
N LYS A 14 0.68 25.28 -8.63
CA LYS A 14 1.59 26.40 -8.41
C LYS A 14 2.12 26.47 -6.99
N PHE A 15 2.82 25.41 -6.55
CA PHE A 15 3.31 25.30 -5.18
C PHE A 15 4.15 26.51 -4.75
N ASP A 16 5.06 26.98 -5.61
CA ASP A 16 5.98 28.08 -5.33
C ASP A 16 5.30 29.46 -5.23
N GLU A 17 4.08 29.63 -5.75
CA GLU A 17 3.30 30.88 -5.59
C GLU A 17 2.49 30.90 -4.29
N GLN A 18 2.28 29.73 -3.67
CA GLN A 18 1.37 29.58 -2.52
C GLN A 18 2.10 29.40 -1.19
N LEU A 19 3.36 28.98 -1.22
CA LEU A 19 4.10 28.51 -0.05
C LEU A 19 5.57 28.95 -0.11
N GLU A 20 6.25 28.89 1.04
CA GLU A 20 7.70 29.06 1.07
C GLU A 20 8.40 27.88 0.39
N TYR A 21 9.63 28.11 -0.10
CA TYR A 21 10.36 27.15 -0.95
C TYR A 21 10.43 25.73 -0.35
N GLU A 22 10.74 25.60 0.93
CA GLU A 22 10.88 24.29 1.57
C GLU A 22 9.52 23.57 1.73
N GLU A 23 8.46 24.31 2.05
CA GLU A 23 7.10 23.78 2.16
C GLU A 23 6.53 23.39 0.79
N ALA A 24 6.75 24.23 -0.22
CA ALA A 24 6.38 23.94 -1.61
C ALA A 24 7.05 22.65 -2.10
N TYR A 25 8.36 22.53 -1.84
CA TYR A 25 9.13 21.35 -2.20
C TYR A 25 8.62 20.09 -1.47
N PHE A 26 8.40 20.20 -0.16
CA PHE A 26 7.84 19.12 0.65
C PHE A 26 6.51 18.59 0.09
N ILE A 27 5.56 19.50 -0.14
CA ILE A 27 4.22 19.15 -0.61
C ILE A 27 4.28 18.54 -2.01
N LYS A 28 5.10 19.09 -2.91
CA LYS A 28 5.31 18.54 -4.25
C LYS A 28 5.83 17.11 -4.19
N MET A 29 6.87 16.85 -3.38
CA MET A 29 7.41 15.50 -3.22
C MET A 29 6.35 14.55 -2.65
N ASN A 30 5.57 15.01 -1.67
CA ASN A 30 4.50 14.22 -1.08
C ASN A 30 3.47 13.78 -2.13
N TYR A 31 2.98 14.71 -2.96
CA TYR A 31 2.07 14.38 -4.06
C TYR A 31 2.69 13.37 -5.04
N ILE A 32 3.92 13.61 -5.49
CA ILE A 32 4.63 12.71 -6.41
C ILE A 32 4.74 11.30 -5.83
N SER A 33 5.07 11.16 -4.54
CA SER A 33 5.21 9.85 -3.89
C SER A 33 3.91 9.03 -3.85
N MET A 34 2.75 9.68 -3.99
CA MET A 34 1.43 9.04 -3.93
C MET A 34 0.82 8.74 -5.32
N LEU A 35 1.49 9.11 -6.41
CA LEU A 35 0.97 8.91 -7.76
C LEU A 35 0.98 7.44 -8.18
N LYS A 36 0.00 7.07 -9.03
CA LYS A 36 -0.10 5.68 -9.54
C LYS A 36 1.08 5.33 -10.43
N LYS A 37 1.48 4.05 -10.35
CA LYS A 37 2.75 3.56 -10.85
C LYS A 37 2.58 2.78 -12.13
N TYR A 38 3.23 3.21 -13.21
CA TYR A 38 3.71 2.36 -14.32
C TYR A 38 4.81 3.07 -15.12
N GLU A 39 4.75 4.40 -15.26
CA GLU A 39 5.55 5.16 -16.22
C GLU A 39 6.71 5.96 -15.58
N TYR A 40 6.58 6.35 -14.30
CA TYR A 40 7.50 7.28 -13.60
C TYR A 40 8.03 6.71 -12.28
N VAL A 41 8.55 5.48 -12.33
CA VAL A 41 8.97 4.74 -11.13
C VAL A 41 10.16 5.43 -10.44
N THR A 42 11.10 5.97 -11.21
CA THR A 42 12.32 6.60 -10.69
C THR A 42 11.99 7.88 -9.93
N GLU A 43 11.12 8.73 -10.47
CA GLU A 43 10.70 9.98 -9.86
C GLU A 43 9.96 9.74 -8.54
N ILE A 44 9.14 8.68 -8.48
CA ILE A 44 8.44 8.28 -7.25
C ILE A 44 9.44 7.77 -6.20
N GLN A 45 10.45 7.00 -6.62
CA GLN A 45 11.52 6.54 -5.71
C GLN A 45 12.35 7.70 -5.17
N GLU A 46 12.73 8.65 -6.02
CA GLU A 46 13.48 9.85 -5.63
C GLU A 46 12.68 10.72 -4.67
N ALA A 47 11.41 11.02 -4.99
CA ALA A 47 10.54 11.79 -4.11
C ALA A 47 10.36 11.12 -2.75
N ARG A 48 10.22 9.79 -2.73
CA ARG A 48 10.14 9.03 -1.48
C ARG A 48 11.44 9.10 -0.68
N SER A 49 12.60 8.91 -1.32
CA SER A 49 13.92 9.04 -0.69
C SER A 49 14.13 10.42 -0.07
N GLU A 50 13.70 11.48 -0.76
CA GLU A 50 13.74 12.85 -0.23
C GLU A 50 12.85 13.00 1.02
N LEU A 51 11.62 12.47 0.99
CA LEU A 51 10.70 12.49 2.14
C LEU A 51 11.24 11.70 3.34
N GLU A 52 11.90 10.57 3.10
CA GLU A 52 12.52 9.75 4.13
C GLU A 52 13.75 10.41 4.75
N ASN A 53 14.65 10.93 3.92
CA ASN A 53 15.97 11.42 4.38
C ASN A 53 15.93 12.87 4.86
N LYS A 54 15.32 13.77 4.08
CA LYS A 54 15.28 15.21 4.39
C LYS A 54 14.20 15.52 5.43
N PHE A 55 13.01 14.94 5.26
CA PHE A 55 11.84 15.23 6.09
C PHE A 55 11.58 14.18 7.19
N ARG A 56 12.41 13.13 7.27
CA ARG A 56 12.35 12.08 8.31
C ARG A 56 11.00 11.35 8.38
N LEU A 57 10.36 11.16 7.24
CA LEU A 57 9.03 10.55 7.13
C LEU A 57 9.04 9.02 6.87
N SER A 58 10.11 8.32 7.25
CA SER A 58 10.22 6.87 7.05
C SER A 58 9.16 6.03 7.77
N ASN A 59 8.47 6.59 8.77
CA ASN A 59 7.33 5.98 9.47
C ASN A 59 5.97 6.51 9.03
N ASN A 60 5.91 7.33 7.98
CA ASN A 60 4.62 7.83 7.50
C ASN A 60 3.88 6.74 6.71
N ALA A 61 2.58 6.56 6.99
CA ALA A 61 1.77 5.52 6.35
C ALA A 61 1.75 5.61 4.82
N ASN A 62 1.70 6.80 4.24
CA ASN A 62 1.70 6.97 2.78
C ASN A 62 3.05 6.60 2.16
N ILE A 63 4.15 6.92 2.86
CA ILE A 63 5.51 6.57 2.43
C ILE A 63 5.70 5.05 2.46
N LEU A 64 5.25 4.40 3.54
CA LEU A 64 5.28 2.94 3.66
C LEU A 64 4.39 2.28 2.61
N LEU A 65 3.19 2.81 2.35
CA LEU A 65 2.29 2.29 1.32
C LEU A 65 2.93 2.41 -0.07
N SER A 66 3.49 3.58 -0.39
CA SER A 66 4.25 3.77 -1.62
C SER A 66 5.42 2.80 -1.70
N HIS A 67 6.11 2.47 -0.63
CA HIS A 67 7.21 1.50 -0.69
C HIS A 67 6.67 0.07 -0.90
N ALA A 68 5.61 -0.31 -0.19
CA ALA A 68 4.94 -1.60 -0.34
C ALA A 68 4.44 -1.83 -1.77
N ASP A 69 3.77 -0.86 -2.37
CA ASP A 69 3.29 -0.93 -3.76
C ASP A 69 4.42 -1.21 -4.74
N GLU A 70 5.60 -0.61 -4.53
CA GLU A 70 6.75 -0.83 -5.41
C GLU A 70 7.23 -2.27 -5.30
N LEU A 71 7.45 -2.74 -4.07
CA LEU A 71 7.90 -4.10 -3.80
C LEU A 71 6.89 -5.13 -4.34
N TYR A 72 5.58 -4.84 -4.19
CA TYR A 72 4.50 -5.66 -4.72
C TYR A 72 4.56 -5.77 -6.25
N THR A 73 4.69 -4.64 -6.97
CA THR A 73 4.81 -4.66 -8.44
C THR A 73 6.06 -5.38 -8.94
N GLN A 74 7.12 -5.43 -8.12
CA GLN A 74 8.35 -6.18 -8.40
C GLN A 74 8.28 -7.65 -7.94
N CYS A 75 7.13 -8.12 -7.45
CA CYS A 75 6.94 -9.46 -6.86
C CYS A 75 7.88 -9.77 -5.68
N ARG A 76 8.42 -8.75 -5.00
CA ARG A 76 9.28 -8.88 -3.82
C ARG A 76 8.42 -9.06 -2.58
N PHE A 77 7.62 -10.13 -2.55
CA PHE A 77 6.56 -10.32 -1.56
C PHE A 77 7.07 -10.39 -0.12
N LYS A 78 8.27 -10.93 0.11
CA LYS A 78 8.87 -11.01 1.45
C LYS A 78 9.11 -9.62 2.04
N GLU A 79 9.77 -8.76 1.28
CA GLU A 79 10.07 -7.39 1.70
C GLU A 79 8.81 -6.54 1.76
N CYS A 80 7.89 -6.77 0.82
CA CYS A 80 6.56 -6.14 0.83
C CYS A 80 5.78 -6.50 2.11
N LEU A 81 5.85 -7.76 2.55
CA LEU A 81 5.21 -8.20 3.78
C LEU A 81 5.79 -7.48 5.01
N GLU A 82 7.11 -7.30 5.07
CA GLU A 82 7.77 -6.56 6.16
C GLU A 82 7.27 -5.11 6.23
N VAL A 83 7.20 -4.42 5.09
CA VAL A 83 6.73 -3.03 5.00
C VAL A 83 5.24 -2.91 5.36
N THR A 84 4.40 -3.79 4.81
CA THR A 84 2.95 -3.77 5.10
C THR A 84 2.65 -4.13 6.55
N THR A 85 3.40 -5.04 7.15
CA THR A 85 3.27 -5.36 8.59
C THR A 85 3.54 -4.12 9.44
N ARG A 86 4.66 -3.43 9.18
CA ARG A 86 5.00 -2.17 9.87
C ARG A 86 3.94 -1.09 9.66
N LEU A 87 3.36 -0.99 8.46
CA LEU A 87 2.28 -0.04 8.19
C LEU A 87 1.04 -0.37 9.04
N LEU A 88 0.62 -1.63 9.07
CA LEU A 88 -0.55 -2.07 9.85
C LEU A 88 -0.32 -1.99 11.38
N GLU A 89 0.92 -2.05 11.86
CA GLU A 89 1.23 -1.72 13.27
C GLU A 89 0.94 -0.25 13.60
N LEU A 90 1.07 0.66 12.62
CA LEU A 90 0.79 2.09 12.78
C LEU A 90 -0.68 2.44 12.53
N ASP A 91 -1.28 1.80 11.52
CA ASP A 91 -2.66 2.00 11.10
C ASP A 91 -3.25 0.64 10.68
N MET A 92 -3.77 -0.09 11.66
CA MET A 92 -4.25 -1.46 11.50
C MET A 92 -5.41 -1.61 10.51
N TYR A 93 -6.13 -0.53 10.22
CA TYR A 93 -7.30 -0.54 9.34
C TYR A 93 -7.04 0.20 8.02
N ASN A 94 -5.77 0.40 7.65
CA ASN A 94 -5.42 1.06 6.40
C ASN A 94 -5.96 0.30 5.18
N GLN A 95 -7.05 0.79 4.61
CA GLN A 95 -7.80 0.09 3.56
C GLN A 95 -6.99 -0.14 2.28
N ALA A 96 -6.01 0.71 2.00
CA ALA A 96 -5.15 0.57 0.83
C ALA A 96 -4.06 -0.49 1.04
N CYS A 97 -3.59 -0.67 2.28
CA CYS A 97 -2.56 -1.66 2.62
C CYS A 97 -3.11 -3.09 2.74
N LEU A 98 -4.34 -3.25 3.28
CA LEU A 98 -4.93 -4.56 3.57
C LEU A 98 -4.88 -5.55 2.38
N PRO A 99 -5.29 -5.19 1.14
CA PRO A 99 -5.22 -6.11 0.01
C PRO A 99 -3.80 -6.60 -0.28
N ILE A 100 -2.81 -5.68 -0.24
CA ILE A 100 -1.40 -5.99 -0.52
C ILE A 100 -0.89 -6.96 0.55
N HIS A 101 -1.19 -6.68 1.82
CA HIS A 101 -0.77 -7.53 2.94
C HIS A 101 -1.33 -8.95 2.82
N ILE A 102 -2.63 -9.08 2.55
CA ILE A 102 -3.32 -10.38 2.38
C ILE A 102 -2.68 -11.17 1.23
N VAL A 103 -2.45 -10.53 0.10
CA VAL A 103 -1.81 -11.18 -1.05
C VAL A 103 -0.38 -11.59 -0.70
N CYS A 104 0.40 -10.77 -0.01
CA CYS A 104 1.74 -11.15 0.42
C CYS A 104 1.74 -12.38 1.34
N LEU A 105 0.81 -12.46 2.30
CA LEU A 105 0.64 -13.64 3.14
C LEU A 105 0.30 -14.89 2.32
N HIS A 106 -0.58 -14.74 1.33
CA HIS A 106 -0.96 -15.81 0.41
C HIS A 106 0.22 -16.30 -0.45
N GLU A 107 0.90 -15.39 -1.15
CA GLU A 107 2.03 -15.70 -2.05
C GLU A 107 3.21 -16.35 -1.30
N LEU A 108 3.43 -15.95 -0.05
CA LEU A 108 4.47 -16.52 0.82
C LEU A 108 4.02 -17.80 1.55
N ARG A 109 2.80 -18.28 1.32
CA ARG A 109 2.22 -19.47 1.95
C ARG A 109 2.19 -19.39 3.49
N GLU A 110 2.02 -18.19 4.04
CA GLU A 110 1.98 -17.91 5.48
C GLU A 110 0.60 -18.26 6.09
N LYS A 111 0.21 -19.53 5.98
CA LYS A 111 -1.13 -20.04 6.32
C LYS A 111 -1.61 -19.62 7.71
N ASN A 112 -0.76 -19.78 8.73
CA ASN A 112 -1.14 -19.50 10.11
C ASN A 112 -1.37 -18.01 10.34
N LYS A 113 -0.53 -17.15 9.74
CA LYS A 113 -0.69 -15.70 9.84
C LYS A 113 -1.95 -15.24 9.11
N LEU A 114 -2.17 -15.77 7.89
CA LEU A 114 -3.36 -15.45 7.10
C LEU A 114 -4.65 -15.89 7.80
N PHE A 115 -4.65 -17.07 8.44
CA PHE A 115 -5.78 -17.54 9.23
C PHE A 115 -6.12 -16.57 10.37
N LEU A 116 -5.12 -16.21 11.19
CA LEU A 116 -5.32 -15.31 12.32
C LEU A 116 -5.80 -13.93 11.84
N PHE A 117 -5.18 -13.40 10.80
CA PHE A 117 -5.54 -12.11 10.23
C PHE A 117 -6.97 -12.09 9.66
N ALA A 118 -7.38 -13.15 8.95
CA ALA A 118 -8.74 -13.25 8.44
C ALA A 118 -9.78 -13.30 9.58
N HIS A 119 -9.49 -14.01 10.67
CA HIS A 119 -10.37 -14.06 11.84
C HIS A 119 -10.47 -12.69 12.52
N GLU A 120 -9.35 -12.01 12.71
CA GLU A 120 -9.32 -10.66 13.28
C GLU A 120 -10.17 -9.68 12.45
N LEU A 121 -10.07 -9.73 11.12
CA LEU A 121 -10.89 -8.90 10.24
C LEU A 121 -12.40 -9.23 10.35
N VAL A 122 -12.77 -10.50 10.48
CA VAL A 122 -14.17 -10.93 10.66
C VAL A 122 -14.73 -10.42 11.99
N GLU A 123 -13.94 -10.46 13.07
CA GLU A 123 -14.36 -9.97 14.38
C GLU A 123 -14.55 -8.45 14.40
N HIS A 124 -13.68 -7.69 13.73
CA HIS A 124 -13.63 -6.23 13.86
C HIS A 124 -14.27 -5.47 12.69
N SER A 125 -14.40 -6.06 11.51
CA SER A 125 -14.91 -5.39 10.29
C SER A 125 -15.65 -6.36 9.35
N PRO A 126 -16.68 -7.08 9.81
CA PRO A 126 -17.40 -8.08 9.00
C PRO A 126 -18.19 -7.48 7.83
N ASP A 127 -18.46 -6.17 7.85
CA ASP A 127 -19.19 -5.43 6.83
C ASP A 127 -18.31 -5.06 5.62
N LYS A 128 -16.98 -5.15 5.74
CA LYS A 128 -16.06 -4.79 4.67
C LYS A 128 -15.78 -5.97 3.74
N ALA A 129 -15.79 -5.70 2.44
CA ALA A 129 -15.48 -6.71 1.41
C ALA A 129 -14.07 -7.32 1.58
N ILE A 130 -13.10 -6.53 2.05
CA ILE A 130 -11.72 -6.98 2.24
C ILE A 130 -11.58 -8.11 3.27
N THR A 131 -12.49 -8.14 4.26
CA THR A 131 -12.55 -9.16 5.29
C THR A 131 -12.85 -10.53 4.68
N TRP A 132 -13.88 -10.59 3.85
CA TRP A 132 -14.28 -11.83 3.17
C TRP A 132 -13.30 -12.23 2.08
N PHE A 133 -12.68 -11.26 1.40
CA PHE A 133 -11.55 -11.53 0.53
C PHE A 133 -10.40 -12.24 1.28
N SER A 134 -10.06 -11.81 2.50
CA SER A 134 -9.05 -12.48 3.32
C SER A 134 -9.43 -13.93 3.65
N VAL A 135 -10.70 -14.19 3.97
CA VAL A 135 -11.22 -15.55 4.23
C VAL A 135 -11.14 -16.41 2.96
N GLY A 136 -11.54 -15.85 1.81
CA GLY A 136 -11.43 -16.51 0.51
C GLY A 136 -9.98 -16.87 0.16
N CYS A 137 -9.04 -15.95 0.34
CA CYS A 137 -7.60 -16.19 0.16
C CYS A 137 -7.08 -17.29 1.08
N TYR A 138 -7.52 -17.33 2.35
CA TYR A 138 -7.14 -18.41 3.27
C TYR A 138 -7.66 -19.78 2.78
N ASN A 139 -8.95 -19.87 2.44
CA ASN A 139 -9.54 -21.13 1.98
C ASN A 139 -8.89 -21.62 0.68
N PHE A 140 -8.61 -20.70 -0.25
CA PHE A 140 -7.89 -21.00 -1.47
C PHE A 140 -6.46 -21.50 -1.20
N LEU A 141 -5.76 -20.88 -0.23
CA LEU A 141 -4.41 -21.28 0.17
C LEU A 141 -4.33 -22.72 0.71
N ILE A 142 -5.42 -23.21 1.31
CA ILE A 142 -5.50 -24.55 1.92
C ILE A 142 -6.24 -25.57 1.02
N ASP A 143 -6.37 -25.26 -0.26
CA ASP A 143 -7.00 -26.09 -1.30
C ASP A 143 -8.50 -26.38 -1.07
N GLN A 144 -9.17 -25.58 -0.22
CA GLN A 144 -10.62 -25.62 0.00
C GLN A 144 -11.35 -24.79 -1.07
N ASN A 145 -11.21 -25.21 -2.32
CA ASN A 145 -11.65 -24.42 -3.49
C ASN A 145 -13.16 -24.17 -3.54
N ASP A 146 -13.99 -25.12 -3.10
CA ASP A 146 -15.44 -24.96 -3.10
C ASP A 146 -15.89 -23.90 -2.09
N GLU A 147 -15.27 -23.88 -0.91
CA GLU A 147 -15.51 -22.88 0.12
C GLU A 147 -14.95 -21.52 -0.29
N ALA A 148 -13.75 -21.47 -0.88
CA ALA A 148 -13.15 -20.23 -1.38
C ALA A 148 -14.03 -19.51 -2.42
N ARG A 149 -14.66 -20.26 -3.35
CA ARG A 149 -15.55 -19.69 -4.39
C ARG A 149 -16.75 -18.95 -3.85
N SER A 150 -17.21 -19.25 -2.63
CA SER A 150 -18.33 -18.53 -2.03
C SER A 150 -17.98 -17.11 -1.57
N TYR A 151 -16.68 -16.76 -1.54
CA TYR A 151 -16.17 -15.46 -1.07
C TYR A 151 -15.65 -14.56 -2.21
N PHE A 152 -15.65 -15.04 -3.46
CA PHE A 152 -15.24 -14.31 -4.65
C PHE A 152 -16.43 -14.04 -5.57
#